data_AF-A0A1V5MS83-F1
#
_entry.id   AF-A0A1V5MS83-F1
#
_cell.length_a   1.000
_cell.length_b   1.000
_cell.length_c   1.000
_cell.angle_alpha   90.00
_cell.angle_beta   90.00
_cell.angle_gamma   90.00
#
_symmetry.space_group_name_H-M   'P 1'
#
loop_
_entity.id
_entity.type
_entity.pdbx_description
1 polymer ?
#
loop_
_entity_poly.entity_id
_entity_poly.type
_entity_poly.pdbx_seq_one_letter_code
_entity_poly.pdbx_strand_id
1 'polypeptide(L)' 'MPAGTLLGYQGNFSGKAGSPTGVHLHFSIVKDDGNGGYLNETILANTLDPSPYFNINLNAKENPQTVPLCSPVP' A
#
# COMPACT_ATOMS: atom_id res chain seq x y z
N MET A 1 1.87 -14.18 -10.94
CA MET A 1 1.90 -14.68 -9.55
C MET A 1 0.47 -14.77 -9.05
N PRO A 2 0.02 -15.88 -8.44
CA PRO A 2 -1.32 -15.97 -7.88
C PRO A 2 -1.46 -15.11 -6.61
N ALA A 3 -2.70 -14.75 -6.28
CA ALA A 3 -3.00 -14.08 -5.01
C ALA A 3 -2.54 -14.94 -3.82
N GLY A 4 -2.02 -14.29 -2.77
CA GLY A 4 -1.47 -14.98 -1.59
C GLY A 4 -0.02 -15.46 -1.73
N THR A 5 0.63 -15.26 -2.88
CA THR A 5 2.07 -15.52 -3.02
C THR A 5 2.88 -14.61 -2.11
N LEU A 6 3.79 -15.18 -1.30
CA LEU A 6 4.74 -14.41 -0.51
C LEU A 6 5.72 -13.67 -1.44
N LEU A 7 5.75 -12.34 -1.35
CA LEU A 7 6.67 -11.50 -2.13
C LEU A 7 7.88 -11.01 -1.31
N GLY A 8 7.79 -11.02 0.02
CA GLY A 8 8.84 -10.52 0.91
C GLY A 8 8.30 -10.18 2.31
N TYR A 9 9.08 -9.40 3.05
CA TYR A 9 8.76 -8.98 4.42
C TYR A 9 8.80 -7.45 4.54
N GLN A 10 8.02 -6.90 5.46
CA GLN A 10 8.00 -5.46 5.73
C GLN A 10 9.35 -4.99 6.31
N GLY A 11 9.67 -3.73 6.10
CA GLY A 11 10.93 -3.13 6.53
C GLY A 11 10.77 -1.67 6.93
N ASN A 12 11.89 -1.00 7.19
CA ASN A 12 11.94 0.39 7.67
C ASN A 12 12.71 1.31 6.69
N PHE A 13 12.66 1.02 5.39
CA PHE A 13 13.31 1.83 4.37
C PHE A 13 12.65 3.21 4.27
N SER A 14 13.42 4.29 4.43
CA SER A 14 12.87 5.65 4.47
C SER A 14 13.00 6.43 3.17
N GLY A 15 13.74 5.92 2.17
CA GLY A 15 14.03 6.64 0.92
C GLY A 15 14.96 7.87 1.08
N LYS A 16 15.31 8.28 2.31
CA LYS A 16 16.14 9.45 2.58
C LYS A 16 17.13 9.17 3.73
N ALA A 17 18.43 9.31 3.41
CA ALA A 17 19.50 9.17 4.39
C ALA A 17 19.32 10.13 5.57
N GLY A 18 19.52 9.64 6.80
CA GLY A 18 19.39 10.43 8.03
C GLY A 18 17.95 10.75 8.44
N SER A 19 16.93 10.17 7.80
CA SER A 19 15.52 10.33 8.16
C SER A 19 14.90 8.95 8.41
N PRO A 20 15.04 8.36 9.60
CA PRO A 20 14.52 7.02 9.88
C PRO A 20 12.98 6.98 9.89
N THR A 21 12.42 5.80 9.64
CA THR A 21 10.97 5.55 9.69
C THR A 21 10.68 4.24 10.43
N GLY A 22 9.43 4.05 10.86
CA GLY A 22 8.97 2.80 11.46
C GLY A 22 8.88 1.66 10.45
N VAL A 23 8.66 0.44 10.93
CA VAL A 23 8.34 -0.69 10.05
C VAL A 23 7.01 -0.42 9.36
N HIS A 24 7.02 -0.47 8.03
CA HIS A 24 5.84 -0.23 7.20
C HIS A 24 5.96 -0.94 5.86
N LEU A 25 4.84 -0.99 5.14
CA LEU A 25 4.77 -1.40 3.75
C LEU A 25 4.32 -0.19 2.93
N HIS A 26 5.17 0.27 2.01
CA HIS A 26 4.75 1.23 0.99
C HIS A 26 4.06 0.46 -0.14
N PHE A 27 2.86 0.89 -0.52
CA PHE A 27 2.03 0.19 -1.51
C PHE A 27 1.28 1.20 -2.37
N SER A 28 1.29 0.97 -3.68
CA SER A 28 0.63 1.83 -4.68
C SER A 28 -0.16 0.97 -5.66
N ILE A 29 -1.39 1.40 -5.96
CA ILE A 29 -2.19 0.86 -7.07
C ILE A 29 -2.06 1.85 -8.22
N VAL A 30 -1.31 1.48 -9.25
CA VAL A 30 -0.97 2.36 -10.36
C VAL A 30 -1.84 2.01 -11.58
N LYS A 31 -2.36 3.03 -12.27
CA LYS A 31 -3.15 2.88 -13.49
C LYS A 31 -2.31 2.27 -14.62
N ASP A 32 -2.97 1.45 -15.42
CA ASP A 32 -2.46 0.94 -16.69
C ASP A 32 -2.25 2.07 -17.71
N ASP A 33 -1.30 1.90 -18.62
CA ASP A 33 -0.97 2.87 -19.67
C ASP A 33 -1.73 2.65 -21.00
N GLY A 34 -2.60 1.64 -21.06
CA GLY A 34 -3.36 1.24 -22.24
C GLY A 34 -2.59 0.36 -23.24
N ASN A 35 -1.29 0.10 -23.00
CA ASN A 35 -0.39 -0.61 -23.91
C ASN A 35 0.36 -1.78 -23.24
N GLY A 36 -0.11 -2.22 -22.07
CA GLY A 36 0.46 -3.34 -21.32
C GLY A 36 1.54 -2.94 -20.30
N GLY A 37 1.73 -1.64 -20.06
CA GLY A 37 2.55 -1.08 -18.99
C GLY A 37 1.72 -0.38 -17.91
N TYR A 38 2.41 0.27 -16.97
CA TYR A 38 1.79 1.09 -15.93
C TYR A 38 2.35 2.51 -15.99
N LEU A 39 1.53 3.47 -15.59
CA LEU A 39 1.91 4.88 -15.56
C LEU A 39 2.95 5.18 -14.46
N ASN A 40 3.53 6.37 -14.46
CA ASN A 40 4.52 6.76 -13.44
C ASN A 40 3.86 6.92 -12.05
N GLU A 41 4.34 6.15 -11.06
CA GLU A 41 3.83 6.14 -9.67
C GLU A 41 4.08 7.44 -8.89
N THR A 42 5.09 8.23 -9.29
CA THR A 42 5.42 9.51 -8.64
C THR A 42 4.38 10.60 -8.93
N ILE A 43 3.51 10.38 -9.91
CA ILE A 43 2.41 11.28 -10.26
C ILE A 43 1.15 10.82 -9.53
N LEU A 44 0.68 11.61 -8.56
CA LEU A 44 -0.46 11.25 -7.72
C LEU A 44 -1.74 10.94 -8.51
N ALA A 45 -1.98 11.62 -9.64
CA ALA A 45 -3.14 11.36 -10.48
C ALA A 45 -3.15 9.96 -11.14
N ASN A 46 -2.00 9.28 -11.15
CA ASN A 46 -1.85 7.94 -11.72
C ASN A 46 -2.10 6.84 -10.69
N THR A 47 -2.27 7.18 -9.41
CA THR A 47 -2.50 6.20 -8.34
C THR A 47 -3.94 6.25 -7.86
N LEU A 48 -4.45 5.10 -7.43
CA LEU A 48 -5.76 4.96 -6.81
C LEU A 48 -5.62 4.89 -5.28
N ASP A 49 -6.63 5.37 -4.55
CA ASP A 49 -6.71 5.16 -3.10
C ASP A 49 -6.83 3.65 -2.81
N PRO A 50 -5.89 3.05 -2.05
CA PRO A 50 -5.94 1.64 -1.73
C PRO A 50 -6.98 1.30 -0.66
N SER A 51 -7.52 2.27 0.09
CA SER A 51 -8.44 2.03 1.22
C SER A 51 -9.63 1.10 0.88
N PRO A 52 -10.32 1.26 -0.28
CA PRO A 52 -11.42 0.37 -0.67
C PRO A 52 -10.98 -1.09 -0.92
N TYR A 53 -9.72 -1.32 -1.28
CA TYR A 53 -9.18 -2.65 -1.57
C TYR A 53 -8.75 -3.39 -0.31
N PHE A 54 -8.34 -2.66 0.73
CA PHE A 54 -8.01 -3.20 2.05
C PHE A 54 -9.19 -3.25 3.00
N ASN A 55 -10.30 -2.58 2.66
CA ASN A 55 -11.45 -2.37 3.55
C ASN A 55 -11.02 -1.72 4.89
N ILE A 56 -10.01 -0.85 4.84
CA ILE A 56 -9.42 -0.13 5.97
C ILE A 56 -9.16 1.30 5.48
N ASN A 57 -9.51 2.32 6.27
CA ASN A 57 -9.12 3.70 5.94
C ASN A 57 -7.61 3.85 6.10
N LEU A 58 -6.85 4.00 5.01
CA LEU A 58 -5.38 4.09 5.06
C LEU A 58 -4.88 5.54 5.19
N ASN A 59 -5.77 6.54 5.13
CA ASN A 59 -5.40 7.93 5.40
C ASN A 59 -5.06 8.09 6.88
N ALA A 60 -3.80 8.37 7.20
CA ALA A 60 -3.33 8.48 8.58
C ALA A 60 -4.04 9.54 9.43
N LYS A 61 -4.71 10.53 8.81
CA LYS A 61 -5.47 11.55 9.54
C LYS A 61 -6.87 11.08 9.93
N GLU A 62 -7.41 10.09 9.23
CA GLU A 62 -8.78 9.59 9.38
C GLU A 62 -8.83 8.14 9.88
N ASN A 63 -7.70 7.41 9.81
CA ASN A 63 -7.58 6.05 10.30
C ASN A 63 -7.80 6.04 11.83
N PRO A 64 -8.70 5.19 12.34
CA PRO A 64 -9.02 5.10 13.78
C PRO A 64 -7.90 4.51 14.65
N GLN A 65 -6.73 4.21 14.07
CA GLN A 65 -5.56 3.58 14.69
C GLN A 65 -5.81 2.20 15.31
N THR A 66 -6.89 1.54 14.91
CA THR A 66 -7.19 0.18 15.35
C THR A 66 -6.39 -0.83 14.53
N VAL A 67 -5.78 -1.81 15.19
CA VAL A 67 -5.12 -2.93 14.52
C VAL A 67 -6.17 -3.72 13.73
N PRO A 68 -6.02 -3.90 12.40
CA PRO A 68 -6.93 -4.72 11.63
C PRO A 68 -6.81 -6.17 12.09
N LEU A 69 -7.91 -6.74 12.57
CA LEU A 69 -8.00 -8.15 12.91
C LEU A 69 -8.79 -8.87 11.82
N CYS A 70 -8.36 -10.08 11.47
CA CYS A 70 -9.21 -10.96 10.68
C CYS A 70 -10.46 -11.28 11.49
N SER A 71 -11.64 -11.09 10.90
CA SER A 71 -12.85 -11.65 11.49
C SER A 71 -12.76 -13.18 11.45
N PRO A 72 -13.13 -13.90 12.52
CA PRO A 72 -13.26 -15.35 12.44
C PRO A 72 -14.19 -15.69 11.28
N VAL A 73 -13.73 -16.57 10.38
CA VAL A 73 -14.60 -17.11 9.33
C VAL A 73 -15.66 -17.99 10.01
N PRO A 74 -16.97 -17.78 9.75
CA PRO A 74 -18.02 -18.66 10.26
C PRO A 74 -17.87 -20.12 9.84
#